data_AF-A0A352PML3-F1
#
_entry.id   AF-A0A352PML3-F1
#
_cell.length_a   1.000
_cell.length_b   1.000
_cell.length_c   1.000
_cell.angle_alpha   90.00
_cell.angle_beta   90.00
_cell.angle_gamma   90.00
#
_symmetry.space_group_name_H-M   'P 1'
#
loop_
_entity.id
_entity.type
_entity.pdbx_description
1 polymer ?
#
loop_
_entity_poly.entity_id
_entity_poly.type
_entity_poly.pdbx_seq_one_letter_code
_entity_poly.pdbx_strand_id
1 'polypeptide(L)'
;MIISLKDSFKLFGISIVCFCAVFVCTFFLNYYIDIVPLKNSISDELMPLYKAQLATAKMTCGITGGFLSIIAGIMLIFYIKLYIDNHCKAIGIFKAMGYSNIKIAKSFTLFGLSVLVGCGLGFALGWAFMPLIYKTLTIEGLPNIHPTFNISLLFLLVFAPAIIFTLIAFLYAAHSLKIPA
;
A
#
# COMPACT_ATOMS: atom_id res chain seq x y z
N MET A 1 -14.25 -19.68 -12.34
CA MET A 1 -13.12 -18.85 -11.91
C MET A 1 -12.20 -19.74 -11.08
N ILE A 2 -10.90 -19.81 -11.40
CA ILE A 2 -9.94 -20.79 -10.81
C ILE A 2 -9.61 -20.48 -9.33
N ILE A 3 -9.91 -19.26 -8.88
CA ILE A 3 -9.81 -18.82 -7.48
C ILE A 3 -11.23 -18.54 -6.99
N SER A 4 -11.62 -19.18 -5.90
CA SER A 4 -12.93 -18.97 -5.28
C SER A 4 -12.90 -17.73 -4.38
N LEU A 5 -14.00 -16.98 -4.30
CA LEU A 5 -14.18 -15.87 -3.36
C LEU A 5 -13.90 -16.26 -1.90
N LYS A 6 -14.00 -17.55 -1.55
CA LYS A 6 -13.63 -18.09 -0.24
C LYS A 6 -12.13 -17.98 0.06
N ASP A 7 -11.25 -18.04 -0.94
CA ASP A 7 -9.80 -17.82 -0.75
C ASP A 7 -9.47 -16.32 -0.57
N SER A 8 -10.41 -15.44 -0.91
CA SER A 8 -10.28 -13.99 -0.71
C SER A 8 -10.28 -13.59 0.78
N PHE A 9 -10.79 -14.42 1.69
CA PHE A 9 -10.66 -14.17 3.12
C PHE A 9 -9.21 -14.14 3.60
N LYS A 10 -8.31 -14.90 2.95
CA LYS A 10 -6.86 -14.84 3.24
C LYS A 10 -6.20 -13.58 2.66
N LEU A 11 -6.82 -12.95 1.64
CA LEU A 11 -6.37 -11.70 1.03
C LEU A 11 -6.69 -10.46 1.88
N PHE A 12 -7.65 -10.58 2.80
CA PHE A 12 -8.05 -9.49 3.69
C PHE A 12 -6.87 -8.97 4.52
N GLY A 13 -5.96 -9.86 4.95
CA GLY A 13 -4.77 -9.47 5.71
C GLY A 13 -3.83 -8.53 4.94
N ILE A 14 -3.52 -8.84 3.68
CA ILE A 14 -2.68 -7.96 2.84
C ILE A 14 -3.40 -6.63 2.60
N SER A 15 -4.70 -6.67 2.30
CA SER A 15 -5.51 -5.47 2.10
C SER A 15 -5.49 -4.54 3.32
N ILE A 16 -5.59 -5.09 4.54
CA ILE A 16 -5.51 -4.31 5.78
C ILE A 16 -4.12 -3.69 5.96
N VAL A 17 -3.05 -4.45 5.72
CA VAL A 17 -1.68 -3.92 5.88
C VAL A 17 -1.42 -2.80 4.87
N CYS A 18 -1.81 -2.99 3.62
CA CYS A 18 -1.72 -1.94 2.60
C CYS A 18 -2.61 -0.73 2.94
N PHE A 19 -3.81 -0.97 3.46
CA PHE A 19 -4.70 0.09 3.96
C PHE A 19 -4.01 0.93 5.05
N CYS A 20 -3.43 0.30 6.07
CA CYS A 20 -2.77 1.00 7.17
C CYS A 20 -1.54 1.79 6.69
N ALA A 21 -0.74 1.20 5.79
CA ALA A 21 0.43 1.87 5.23
C ALA A 21 0.03 3.12 4.45
N VAL A 22 -0.96 3.00 3.55
CA VAL A 22 -1.43 4.12 2.73
C VAL A 22 -2.15 5.16 3.59
N PHE A 23 -2.95 4.75 4.57
CA PHE A 23 -3.65 5.66 5.47
C PHE A 23 -2.67 6.59 6.20
N VAL A 24 -1.66 6.04 6.87
CA VAL A 24 -0.66 6.83 7.62
C VAL A 24 0.17 7.70 6.68
N CYS A 25 0.63 7.14 5.56
CA CYS A 25 1.43 7.89 4.61
C CYS A 25 0.64 9.03 3.95
N THR A 26 -0.68 8.87 3.72
CA THR A 26 -1.49 9.88 3.01
C THR A 26 -1.45 11.23 3.72
N PHE A 27 -1.75 11.27 5.01
CA PHE A 27 -1.83 12.54 5.71
C PHE A 27 -0.45 13.10 6.10
N PHE A 28 0.54 12.26 6.43
CA PHE A 28 1.88 12.75 6.77
C PHE A 28 2.67 13.25 5.56
N LEU A 29 2.59 12.59 4.40
CA LEU A 29 3.21 13.10 3.17
C LEU A 29 2.50 14.37 2.69
N ASN A 30 1.19 14.43 2.80
CA ASN A 30 0.48 15.64 2.40
C ASN A 30 0.82 16.81 3.34
N TYR A 31 0.92 16.57 4.64
CA TYR A 31 1.41 17.56 5.61
C TYR A 31 2.82 18.03 5.28
N TYR A 32 3.71 17.12 4.90
CA TYR A 32 5.06 17.45 4.48
C TYR A 32 5.08 18.36 3.24
N ILE A 33 4.24 18.07 2.24
CA ILE A 33 4.16 18.90 1.01
C ILE A 33 3.56 20.27 1.31
N ASP A 34 2.53 20.35 2.16
CA ASP A 34 1.87 21.60 2.49
C ASP A 34 2.75 22.52 3.37
N ILE A 35 3.59 21.96 4.25
CA ILE A 35 4.42 22.75 5.19
C ILE A 35 5.73 23.27 4.56
N VAL A 36 6.29 22.56 3.56
CA VAL A 36 7.57 22.93 2.92
C VAL A 36 7.57 24.34 2.29
N PRO A 37 6.51 24.77 1.56
CA PRO A 37 6.43 26.12 0.99
C PRO A 37 6.32 27.23 2.04
N LEU A 38 5.77 26.92 3.22
CA LEU A 38 5.54 27.89 4.31
C LEU A 38 6.82 28.25 5.07
N LYS A 39 7.96 27.61 4.76
CA LYS A 39 9.27 27.83 5.40
C LYS A 39 9.66 29.31 5.53
N ASN A 40 9.31 30.15 4.54
CA ASN A 40 9.71 31.56 4.49
C ASN A 40 8.79 32.50 5.29
N SER A 41 7.66 32.00 5.78
CA SER A 41 6.67 32.78 6.55
C SER A 41 6.69 32.46 8.05
N ILE A 42 7.63 31.60 8.49
CA ILE A 42 7.74 31.15 9.88
C ILE A 42 8.73 32.03 10.63
N SER A 43 8.32 32.53 11.81
CA SER A 43 9.19 33.28 12.73
C SER A 43 10.38 32.44 13.18
N ASP A 44 11.55 33.06 13.38
CA ASP A 44 12.79 32.37 13.79
C ASP A 44 12.64 31.59 15.12
N GLU A 45 11.72 32.00 16.00
CA GLU A 45 11.41 31.28 17.24
C GLU A 45 10.71 29.93 17.02
N LEU A 46 9.94 29.76 15.93
CA LEU A 46 9.22 28.52 15.61
C LEU A 46 10.00 27.59 14.66
N MET A 47 11.17 28.03 14.20
CA MET A 47 12.05 27.25 13.33
C MET A 47 12.45 25.86 13.87
N PRO A 48 12.77 25.66 15.17
CA PRO A 48 13.08 24.32 15.69
C PRO A 48 11.84 23.40 15.71
N LEU A 49 10.66 23.95 16.00
CA LEU A 49 9.40 23.21 16.01
C LEU A 49 9.01 22.75 14.58
N TYR A 50 9.16 23.66 13.61
CA TYR A 50 8.97 23.35 12.19
C TYR A 50 9.88 22.22 11.71
N LYS A 51 11.18 22.28 12.05
CA LYS A 51 12.14 21.21 11.69
C LYS A 51 11.79 19.89 12.36
N ALA A 52 11.35 19.90 13.62
CA ALA A 52 10.92 18.70 14.33
C ALA A 52 9.71 18.06 13.64
N GLN A 53 8.68 18.84 13.31
CA GLN A 53 7.48 18.33 12.62
C GLN A 53 7.80 17.76 11.23
N LEU A 54 8.67 18.43 10.47
CA LEU A 54 9.11 17.97 9.16
C LEU A 54 9.91 16.66 9.25
N ALA A 55 10.77 16.54 10.27
CA ALA A 55 11.49 15.30 10.55
C ALA A 55 10.54 14.17 10.97
N THR A 56 9.55 14.45 11.84
CA THR A 56 8.53 13.48 12.25
C THR A 56 7.72 12.98 11.06
N ALA A 57 7.24 13.87 10.19
CA ALA A 57 6.48 13.47 9.00
C ALA A 57 7.29 12.56 8.08
N LYS A 58 8.56 12.92 7.81
CA LYS A 58 9.45 12.12 6.97
C LYS A 58 9.78 10.76 7.61
N MET A 59 10.08 10.75 8.90
CA MET A 59 10.44 9.54 9.64
C MET A 59 9.26 8.57 9.73
N THR A 60 8.06 9.07 10.07
CA THR A 60 6.85 8.24 10.17
C THR A 60 6.47 7.64 8.82
N CYS A 61 6.49 8.43 7.74
CA CYS A 61 6.26 7.91 6.38
C CYS A 61 7.30 6.85 5.99
N GLY A 62 8.58 7.09 6.30
CA GLY A 62 9.66 6.15 6.00
C GLY A 62 9.51 4.81 6.74
N ILE A 63 9.24 4.86 8.04
CA ILE A 63 9.11 3.65 8.88
C ILE A 63 7.82 2.91 8.55
N THR A 64 6.67 3.59 8.58
CA THR A 64 5.38 2.94 8.35
C THR A 64 5.26 2.47 6.91
N GLY A 65 5.61 3.32 5.92
CA GLY A 65 5.58 2.93 4.51
C GLY A 65 6.57 1.81 4.20
N GLY A 66 7.81 1.92 4.67
CA GLY A 66 8.86 0.93 4.40
C GLY A 66 8.57 -0.42 5.05
N PHE A 67 8.36 -0.45 6.36
CA PHE A 67 8.23 -1.71 7.11
C PHE A 67 6.95 -2.47 6.74
N LEU A 68 5.81 -1.77 6.59
CA LEU A 68 4.57 -2.43 6.17
C LEU A 68 4.66 -2.91 4.72
N SER A 69 5.38 -2.22 3.84
CA SER A 69 5.61 -2.70 2.47
C SER A 69 6.43 -3.99 2.44
N ILE A 70 7.47 -4.10 3.28
CA ILE A 70 8.26 -5.33 3.41
C ILE A 70 7.40 -6.48 3.92
N ILE A 71 6.63 -6.24 4.99
CA ILE A 71 5.72 -7.26 5.55
C ILE A 71 4.68 -7.69 4.50
N ALA A 72 4.06 -6.74 3.79
CA ALA A 72 3.10 -7.03 2.74
C ALA A 72 3.72 -7.88 1.61
N GLY A 73 4.98 -7.62 1.24
CA GLY A 73 5.72 -8.41 0.26
C GLY A 73 5.98 -9.85 0.71
N ILE A 74 6.46 -10.03 1.95
CA ILE A 74 6.68 -11.37 2.53
C ILE A 74 5.36 -12.14 2.61
N MET A 75 4.30 -11.49 3.09
CA MET A 75 2.96 -12.10 3.16
C MET A 75 2.47 -12.49 1.78
N LEU A 76 2.61 -11.64 0.76
CA LEU A 76 2.20 -11.95 -0.61
C LEU A 76 2.85 -13.22 -1.14
N ILE A 77 4.17 -13.33 -0.99
CA ILE A 77 4.94 -14.51 -1.39
C ILE A 77 4.44 -15.75 -0.65
N PHE A 78 4.30 -15.65 0.67
CA PHE A 78 3.84 -16.75 1.51
C PHE A 78 2.42 -17.19 1.15
N TYR A 79 1.50 -16.25 0.89
CA TYR A 79 0.13 -16.55 0.49
C TYR A 79 0.04 -17.20 -0.88
N ILE A 80 0.84 -16.77 -1.87
CA ILE A 80 0.88 -17.42 -3.18
C ILE A 80 1.37 -18.86 -3.03
N LYS A 81 2.44 -19.08 -2.28
CA LYS A 81 2.96 -20.41 -2.01
C LYS A 81 1.92 -21.30 -1.31
N LEU A 82 1.34 -20.80 -0.22
CA LEU A 82 0.28 -21.49 0.52
C LEU A 82 -0.95 -21.80 -0.36
N TYR A 83 -1.28 -20.92 -1.30
CA TYR A 83 -2.38 -21.14 -2.23
C TYR A 83 -2.08 -22.28 -3.21
N ILE A 84 -0.88 -22.28 -3.79
CA ILE A 84 -0.42 -23.32 -4.73
C ILE A 84 -0.36 -24.67 -4.02
N ASP A 85 0.18 -24.71 -2.80
CA ASP A 85 0.31 -25.95 -2.01
C ASP A 85 -1.07 -26.54 -1.66
N ASN A 86 -2.03 -25.71 -1.25
CA ASN A 86 -3.39 -26.16 -0.93
C ASN A 86 -4.18 -26.62 -2.17
N HIS A 87 -3.87 -26.08 -3.36
CA HIS A 87 -4.58 -26.37 -4.61
C HIS A 87 -3.74 -27.16 -5.61
N CYS A 88 -2.66 -27.81 -5.17
CA CYS A 88 -1.71 -28.49 -6.04
C CYS A 88 -2.38 -29.55 -6.94
N LYS A 89 -3.33 -30.31 -6.38
CA LYS A 89 -4.12 -31.32 -7.12
C LYS A 89 -4.96 -30.68 -8.23
N ALA A 90 -5.66 -29.60 -7.93
CA ALA A 90 -6.50 -28.89 -8.90
C ALA A 90 -5.64 -28.24 -10.01
N ILE A 91 -4.52 -27.62 -9.64
CA ILE A 91 -3.55 -27.03 -10.57
C ILE A 91 -2.95 -28.13 -11.48
N GLY A 92 -2.64 -29.30 -10.92
CA GLY A 92 -2.16 -30.47 -11.68
C GLY A 92 -3.16 -30.95 -12.73
N ILE A 93 -4.45 -31.01 -12.38
CA ILE A 93 -5.52 -31.35 -13.34
C ILE A 93 -5.61 -30.30 -14.46
N PHE A 94 -5.55 -29.00 -14.13
CA PHE A 94 -5.52 -27.94 -15.16
C PHE A 94 -4.33 -28.09 -16.10
N LYS A 95 -3.14 -28.39 -15.59
CA LYS A 95 -1.93 -28.60 -16.39
C LYS A 95 -2.06 -29.84 -17.30
N ALA A 96 -2.65 -30.92 -16.80
CA ALA A 96 -2.94 -32.14 -17.58
C ALA A 96 -3.98 -31.89 -18.70
N MET A 97 -4.94 -30.99 -18.47
CA MET A 97 -5.89 -30.53 -19.50
C MET A 97 -5.27 -29.55 -20.52
N GLY A 98 -3.96 -29.32 -20.48
CA GLY A 98 -3.25 -28.46 -21.43
C GLY A 98 -3.30 -26.96 -21.12
N TYR A 99 -3.70 -26.55 -19.90
CA TYR A 99 -3.63 -25.14 -19.53
C TYR A 99 -2.17 -24.70 -19.36
N SER A 100 -1.82 -23.56 -19.97
CA SER A 100 -0.51 -22.96 -19.83
C SER A 100 -0.31 -22.37 -18.43
N ASN A 101 0.93 -22.47 -17.91
CA ASN A 101 1.31 -21.89 -16.61
C ASN A 101 0.97 -20.39 -16.52
N ILE A 102 1.03 -19.66 -17.65
CA ILE A 102 0.72 -18.23 -17.72
C ILE A 102 -0.77 -17.97 -17.49
N LYS A 103 -1.65 -18.83 -18.01
CA LYS A 103 -3.10 -18.70 -17.82
C LYS A 103 -3.50 -18.94 -16.37
N ILE A 104 -2.79 -19.84 -15.69
CA ILE A 104 -2.94 -20.08 -14.24
C ILE A 104 -2.37 -18.89 -13.45
N ALA A 105 -1.17 -18.40 -13.80
CA ALA A 105 -0.53 -17.25 -13.18
C ALA A 105 -1.37 -15.96 -13.27
N LYS A 106 -2.10 -15.75 -14.37
CA LYS A 106 -3.05 -14.62 -14.51
C LYS A 106 -4.14 -14.61 -13.45
N SER A 107 -4.53 -15.77 -12.89
CA SER A 107 -5.51 -15.77 -11.81
C SER A 107 -4.96 -15.04 -10.56
N PHE A 108 -3.64 -15.08 -10.35
CA PHE A 108 -2.99 -14.39 -9.23
C PHE A 108 -2.96 -12.85 -9.37
N THR A 109 -3.34 -12.27 -10.52
CA THR A 109 -3.48 -10.80 -10.61
C THR A 109 -4.66 -10.29 -9.77
N LEU A 110 -5.59 -11.16 -9.36
CA LEU A 110 -6.65 -10.83 -8.42
C LEU A 110 -6.10 -10.37 -7.06
N PHE A 111 -4.90 -10.84 -6.68
CA PHE A 111 -4.20 -10.39 -5.47
C PHE A 111 -3.88 -8.89 -5.56
N GLY A 112 -3.45 -8.43 -6.73
CA GLY A 112 -3.20 -7.01 -7.00
C GLY A 112 -4.45 -6.14 -6.88
N LEU A 113 -5.61 -6.67 -7.29
CA LEU A 113 -6.89 -5.97 -7.19
C LEU A 113 -7.31 -5.79 -5.71
N SER A 114 -7.03 -6.78 -4.86
CA SER A 114 -7.23 -6.65 -3.41
C SER A 114 -6.34 -5.57 -2.79
N VAL A 115 -5.08 -5.46 -3.21
CA VAL A 115 -4.17 -4.39 -2.76
C VAL A 115 -4.70 -3.03 -3.19
N LEU A 116 -5.20 -2.91 -4.42
CA LEU A 116 -5.78 -1.67 -4.94
C LEU A 116 -6.99 -1.21 -4.10
N VAL A 117 -7.88 -2.14 -3.71
CA VAL A 117 -9.01 -1.83 -2.83
C VAL A 117 -8.52 -1.34 -1.46
N GLY A 118 -7.55 -2.03 -0.85
CA GLY A 118 -6.97 -1.61 0.44
C GLY A 118 -6.32 -0.23 0.38
N CYS A 119 -5.51 0.03 -0.65
CA CYS A 119 -4.87 1.32 -0.87
C CYS A 119 -5.90 2.43 -1.15
N GLY A 120 -6.91 2.16 -1.97
CA GLY A 120 -7.97 3.12 -2.30
C GLY A 120 -8.79 3.52 -1.08
N LEU A 121 -9.18 2.56 -0.26
CA LEU A 121 -9.86 2.81 1.01
C LEU A 121 -8.95 3.55 2.00
N GLY A 122 -7.66 3.21 2.05
CA GLY A 122 -6.65 3.84 2.91
C GLY A 122 -6.48 5.31 2.57
N PHE A 123 -6.42 5.63 1.29
CA PHE A 123 -6.34 7.01 0.80
C PHE A 123 -7.63 7.79 1.07
N ALA A 124 -8.80 7.18 0.81
CA ALA A 124 -10.09 7.83 1.03
C ALA A 124 -10.32 8.17 2.52
N LEU A 125 -10.02 7.22 3.42
CA LEU A 125 -10.08 7.47 4.86
C LEU A 125 -8.99 8.45 5.30
N GLY A 126 -7.77 8.36 4.75
CA GLY A 126 -6.70 9.31 5.04
C GLY A 126 -7.10 10.75 4.71
N TRP A 127 -7.80 10.95 3.58
CA TRP A 127 -8.35 12.24 3.18
C TRP A 127 -9.47 12.72 4.12
N ALA A 128 -10.38 11.83 4.51
CA ALA A 128 -11.48 12.17 5.43
C ALA A 128 -10.98 12.58 6.83
N PHE A 129 -9.91 11.94 7.33
CA PHE A 129 -9.31 12.24 8.64
C PHE A 129 -8.30 13.39 8.63
N MET A 130 -7.88 13.83 7.44
CA MET A 130 -6.90 14.89 7.24
C MET A 130 -7.18 16.19 8.03
N PRO A 131 -8.40 16.77 8.07
CA PRO A 131 -8.65 18.00 8.83
C PRO A 131 -8.49 17.82 10.35
N LEU A 132 -8.81 16.62 10.87
CA LEU A 132 -8.70 16.32 12.30
C LEU A 132 -7.23 16.15 12.71
N ILE A 133 -6.45 15.48 11.86
CA ILE A 133 -5.01 15.30 12.07
C ILE A 133 -4.26 16.63 11.94
N TYR A 134 -4.58 17.45 10.95
CA TYR A 134 -3.97 18.78 10.77
C TYR A 134 -4.24 19.70 11.97
N LYS A 135 -5.46 19.67 12.54
CA LYS A 135 -5.77 20.41 13.77
C LYS A 135 -4.93 19.96 14.97
N THR A 136 -4.56 18.68 15.04
CA THR A 136 -3.74 18.13 16.12
C THR A 136 -2.25 18.42 15.92
N LEU A 137 -1.81 18.54 14.66
CA LEU A 137 -0.44 18.90 14.27
C LEU A 137 -0.21 20.42 14.26
N THR A 138 -1.27 21.23 14.16
CA THR A 138 -1.20 22.69 14.22
C THR A 138 -1.04 23.11 15.67
N ILE A 139 0.18 23.48 16.05
CA ILE A 139 0.51 24.01 17.37
C ILE A 139 0.22 25.53 17.34
N GLU A 140 -0.22 26.10 18.47
CA GLU A 140 -0.45 27.54 18.62
C GLU A 140 0.78 28.34 18.13
N GLY A 141 0.63 29.05 17.01
CA GLY A 141 1.69 29.84 16.36
C GLY A 141 2.03 29.44 14.91
N LEU A 142 1.55 28.29 14.40
CA LEU A 142 1.67 27.96 12.97
C LEU A 142 0.46 28.50 12.16
N PRO A 143 0.68 29.02 10.93
CA PRO A 143 -0.40 29.46 10.06
C PRO A 143 -1.34 28.29 9.71
N ASN A 144 -2.64 28.55 9.64
CA ASN A 144 -3.66 27.55 9.29
C ASN A 144 -3.33 26.92 7.92
N ILE A 145 -2.90 25.66 7.94
CA ILE A 145 -2.57 24.91 6.74
C ILE A 145 -3.88 24.33 6.20
N HIS A 146 -4.31 24.82 5.04
CA HIS A 146 -5.43 24.22 4.34
C HIS A 146 -4.95 22.98 3.56
N PRO A 147 -5.61 21.83 3.69
CA PRO A 147 -5.22 20.61 3.01
C PRO A 147 -5.34 20.80 1.50
N THR A 148 -4.21 20.79 0.78
CA THR A 148 -4.24 20.82 -0.69
C THR A 148 -4.30 19.40 -1.25
N PHE A 149 -5.12 19.18 -2.28
CA PHE A 149 -5.25 17.86 -2.90
C PHE A 149 -4.11 17.68 -3.91
N ASN A 150 -3.04 17.03 -3.46
CA ASN A 150 -1.93 16.68 -4.31
C ASN A 150 -2.25 15.38 -5.09
N ILE A 151 -2.74 15.52 -6.32
CA ILE A 151 -3.01 14.39 -7.25
C ILE A 151 -1.82 13.44 -7.39
N SER A 152 -0.60 13.97 -7.31
CA SER A 152 0.65 13.20 -7.34
C SER A 152 0.74 12.15 -6.22
N LEU A 153 0.23 12.45 -5.01
CA LEU A 153 0.21 11.52 -3.88
C LEU A 153 -0.76 10.36 -4.12
N LEU A 154 -1.90 10.61 -4.76
CA LEU A 154 -2.86 9.57 -5.09
C LEU A 154 -2.23 8.55 -6.05
N PHE A 155 -1.54 9.02 -7.09
CA PHE A 155 -0.84 8.12 -8.03
C PHE A 155 0.31 7.36 -7.36
N LEU A 156 1.13 8.04 -6.56
CA LEU A 156 2.28 7.43 -5.92
C LEU A 156 1.88 6.40 -4.85
N LEU A 157 0.83 6.68 -4.07
CA LEU A 157 0.51 5.90 -2.88
C LEU A 157 -0.57 4.82 -3.14
N VAL A 158 -1.39 4.97 -4.18
CA VAL A 158 -2.42 3.98 -4.54
C VAL A 158 -1.98 3.14 -5.74
N PHE A 159 -1.61 3.78 -6.85
CA PHE A 159 -1.33 3.05 -8.08
C PHE A 159 0.06 2.40 -8.09
N ALA A 160 1.11 3.08 -7.61
CA ALA A 160 2.45 2.51 -7.62
C ALA A 160 2.57 1.20 -6.81
N PRO A 161 2.13 1.13 -5.53
CA PRO A 161 2.18 -0.13 -4.79
C PRO A 161 1.28 -1.19 -5.43
N ALA A 162 0.08 -0.84 -5.91
CA ALA A 162 -0.80 -1.81 -6.58
C ALA A 162 -0.12 -2.45 -7.81
N ILE A 163 0.55 -1.67 -8.65
CA ILE A 163 1.27 -2.17 -9.83
C ILE A 163 2.45 -3.06 -9.41
N ILE A 164 3.26 -2.60 -8.45
CA ILE A 164 4.44 -3.34 -7.98
C ILE A 164 4.03 -4.69 -7.37
N PHE A 165 3.07 -4.71 -6.46
CA PHE A 165 2.59 -5.96 -5.85
C PHE A 165 1.93 -6.88 -6.87
N THR A 166 1.22 -6.35 -7.87
CA THR A 166 0.65 -7.17 -8.96
C THR A 166 1.75 -7.84 -9.80
N LEU A 167 2.80 -7.09 -10.14
CA LEU A 167 3.94 -7.63 -10.88
C LEU A 167 4.67 -8.69 -10.09
N ILE A 168 4.95 -8.44 -8.80
CA ILE A 168 5.58 -9.42 -7.90
C ILE A 168 4.73 -10.69 -7.82
N ALA A 169 3.41 -10.55 -7.64
CA ALA A 169 2.50 -11.69 -7.56
C ALA A 169 2.51 -12.53 -8.83
N PHE A 170 2.44 -11.87 -10.00
CA PHE A 170 2.44 -12.56 -11.29
C PHE A 170 3.77 -13.28 -11.56
N LEU A 171 4.90 -12.61 -11.35
CA LEU A 171 6.23 -13.18 -11.57
C LEU A 171 6.50 -14.35 -10.62
N TYR A 172 6.16 -14.19 -9.34
CA TYR A 172 6.35 -15.25 -8.35
C TYR A 172 5.46 -16.46 -8.64
N ALA A 173 4.18 -16.26 -8.97
CA ALA A 173 3.29 -17.35 -9.37
C ALA A 173 3.77 -18.06 -10.64
N ALA A 174 4.22 -17.30 -11.65
CA ALA A 174 4.74 -17.87 -12.89
C ALA A 174 6.01 -18.71 -12.67
N HIS A 175 6.90 -18.27 -11.76
CA HIS A 175 8.08 -19.03 -11.38
C HIS A 175 7.70 -20.28 -10.56
N SER A 176 6.82 -20.14 -9.57
CA SER A 176 6.42 -21.24 -8.69
C SER A 176 5.69 -22.36 -9.44
N LEU A 177 4.97 -22.04 -10.52
CA LEU A 177 4.26 -23.02 -11.37
C LEU A 177 5.16 -23.72 -12.40
N LYS A 178 6.36 -23.18 -12.68
CA LYS A 178 7.37 -23.82 -13.56
C LYS A 178 8.12 -24.94 -12.84
N ILE A 179 8.32 -24.81 -11.54
CA ILE A 179 8.95 -25.85 -10.73
C ILE A 179 7.92 -26.98 -10.56
N PRO A 180 8.15 -28.19 -11.07
CA PRO A 180 7.30 -29.33 -10.76
C PRO A 180 7.38 -29.60 -9.26
N ALA A 181 6.22 -29.73 -8.61
CA ALA A 181 6.12 -30.21 -7.23
C ALA A 181 6.48 -31.69 -7.16
#